data_AF-K2LHZ8-F1
#
_entry.id   AF-K2LHZ8-F1
#
_cell.length_a   1.000
_cell.length_b   1.000
_cell.length_c   1.000
_cell.angle_alpha   90.00
_cell.angle_beta   90.00
_cell.angle_gamma   90.00
#
_symmetry.space_group_name_H-M   'P 1'
#
loop_
_entity.id
_entity.type
_entity.pdbx_description
1 polymer ?
#
loop_
_entity_poly.entity_id
_entity_poly.type
_entity_poly.pdbx_seq_one_letter_code
_entity_poly.pdbx_strand_id
1 'polypeptide(L)'
;MPLYNYVCDDCGPFDEWVSMAEATNACACPGCRAPSGRDIAAPHLSLMNGTLRKAHARSEKSGSEPRVVKREHLAGCGCSMCNLRKKPPSTRRKWMIGH
;
A
#
# COMPACT_ATOMS: atom_id res chain seq x y z
N MET A 1 -1.83 25.35 12.00
CA MET A 1 -0.81 24.63 12.79
C MET A 1 -0.58 23.28 12.14
N PRO A 2 0.64 22.76 12.01
CA PRO A 2 0.86 21.36 11.61
C PRO A 2 0.52 20.38 12.75
N LEU A 3 0.11 19.17 12.39
CA LEU A 3 -0.13 18.06 13.31
C LEU A 3 1.07 17.12 13.28
N TYR A 4 1.58 16.75 14.45
CA TYR A 4 2.71 15.85 14.60
C TYR A 4 2.39 14.72 15.57
N ASN A 5 3.04 13.57 15.37
CA ASN A 5 2.86 12.38 16.17
C ASN A 5 3.99 12.29 17.22
N TYR A 6 3.66 11.87 18.43
CA TYR A 6 4.56 11.69 19.56
C TYR A 6 4.32 10.33 20.20
N VAL A 7 5.33 9.77 20.87
CA VAL A 7 5.20 8.51 21.62
C VAL A 7 5.58 8.72 23.08
N CYS A 8 4.65 8.38 23.96
CA CYS A 8 4.90 8.23 25.39
C CYS A 8 5.25 6.77 25.70
N ASP A 9 6.28 6.53 26.51
CA ASP A 9 6.71 5.18 26.89
C ASP A 9 5.65 4.44 27.72
N ASP A 10 4.83 5.15 28.50
CA ASP A 10 3.81 4.56 29.37
C ASP A 10 2.42 4.50 28.72
N CYS A 11 2.02 5.55 27.98
CA CYS A 11 0.65 5.69 27.45
C CYS A 11 0.52 5.33 25.96
N GLY A 12 1.62 5.29 25.21
CA GLY A 12 1.63 5.02 23.77
C GLY A 12 1.58 6.29 22.89
N PRO A 13 1.23 6.12 21.60
CA PRO A 13 1.28 7.20 20.61
C PRO A 13 0.11 8.18 20.73
N PHE A 14 0.37 9.45 20.44
CA PHE A 14 -0.63 10.52 20.39
C PHE A 14 -0.25 11.61 19.38
N ASP A 15 -1.23 12.40 18.95
CA ASP A 15 -1.05 13.48 17.98
C ASP A 15 -1.25 14.85 18.65
N GLU A 16 -0.42 15.83 18.30
CA GLU A 16 -0.49 17.18 18.87
C GLU A 16 -0.23 18.28 17.83
N TRP A 17 -0.93 19.40 17.97
CA TRP A 17 -0.78 20.57 17.10
C TRP A 17 0.38 21.44 17.59
N VAL A 18 1.55 21.30 16.95
CA VAL A 18 2.77 21.99 17.38
C VAL A 18 3.31 22.87 16.25
N SER A 19 3.94 23.99 16.58
CA SER A 19 4.63 24.82 15.59
C SER A 19 5.78 24.03 14.94
N MET A 20 6.16 24.38 13.71
CA MET A 20 7.27 23.69 13.03
C MET A 20 8.60 23.83 13.77
N ALA A 21 8.80 24.93 14.52
CA ALA A 21 10.03 25.19 15.28
C ALA A 21 10.13 24.32 16.54
N GLU A 22 8.99 24.00 17.16
CA GLU A 22 8.93 23.21 18.40
C GLU A 22 8.72 21.72 18.15
N ALA A 23 8.46 21.32 16.90
CA ALA A 23 8.18 19.94 16.54
C ALA A 23 9.31 18.95 16.90
N THR A 24 10.54 19.41 17.08
CA THR A 24 11.69 18.58 17.50
C THR A 24 11.81 18.45 19.03
N ASN A 25 11.09 19.27 19.79
CA ASN A 25 11.10 19.26 21.25
C ASN A 25 10.16 18.17 21.79
N ALA A 26 10.42 17.71 23.01
CA ALA A 26 9.53 16.80 23.72
C ALA A 26 8.19 17.49 24.03
N CYS A 27 7.08 16.78 23.83
CA CYS A 27 5.74 17.24 24.15
C CYS A 27 5.21 16.54 25.43
N ALA A 28 4.37 17.20 26.21
CA ALA A 28 3.78 16.58 27.39
C ALA A 28 2.66 15.60 27.00
N CYS A 29 2.74 14.35 27.45
CA CYS A 29 1.69 13.37 27.20
C CYS A 29 0.34 13.83 27.81
N PRO A 30 -0.78 13.74 27.07
CA PRO A 30 -2.10 14.13 27.60
C PRO A 30 -2.59 13.22 28.74
N GLY A 31 -2.08 11.99 28.85
CA GLY A 31 -2.42 11.05 29.92
C GLY A 31 -1.60 11.25 31.20
N CYS A 32 -0.28 11.08 31.11
CA CYS A 32 0.62 11.06 32.27
C CYS A 32 1.45 12.35 32.45
N ARG A 33 1.40 13.30 31.50
CA ARG A 33 2.21 14.53 31.46
C ARG A 33 3.73 14.32 31.41
N ALA A 34 4.18 13.09 31.19
CA ALA A 34 5.59 12.80 30.98
C ALA A 34 6.09 13.41 29.66
N PRO A 35 7.37 13.82 29.58
CA PRO A 35 7.97 14.29 28.34
C PRO A 35 8.04 13.14 27.33
N SER A 36 7.39 13.33 26.19
CA SER A 36 7.25 12.34 25.12
C SER A 36 7.99 12.83 23.88
N GLY A 37 8.82 11.96 23.30
CA GLY A 37 9.56 12.25 22.09
C GLY A 37 8.67 12.25 20.85
N ARG A 38 9.10 12.96 19.80
CA ARG A 38 8.40 12.93 18.51
C ARG A 38 8.55 11.57 17.84
N ASP A 39 7.44 11.02 17.36
CA ASP A 39 7.43 9.84 16.52
C ASP A 39 7.86 10.21 15.10
N ILE A 40 8.95 9.60 14.64
CA ILE A 40 9.42 9.77 13.26
C ILE A 40 9.10 8.47 12.54
N ALA A 41 8.03 8.50 11.76
CA ALA A 41 7.65 7.38 10.93
C ALA A 41 8.79 7.01 9.97
N ALA A 42 9.07 5.72 9.87
CA ALA A 42 10.03 5.21 8.90
C ALA A 42 9.58 5.56 7.47
N PRO A 43 10.50 5.95 6.57
CA PRO A 43 10.15 6.22 5.20
C PRO A 43 9.63 4.94 4.53
N HIS A 44 8.58 5.05 3.74
CA HIS A 44 8.05 3.91 3.01
C HIS A 44 9.00 3.50 1.87
N LEU A 45 9.81 2.47 2.12
CA LEU A 45 10.79 1.95 1.17
C LEU A 45 10.16 0.93 0.22
N SER A 46 10.24 1.19 -1.09
CA SER A 46 9.80 0.23 -2.11
C SER A 46 10.90 -0.75 -2.49
N LEU A 47 11.28 -1.62 -1.55
CA LEU A 47 12.40 -2.56 -1.70
C LEU A 47 12.15 -3.68 -2.72
N MET A 48 10.89 -4.01 -2.95
CA MET A 48 10.49 -5.04 -3.89
C MET A 48 10.28 -4.45 -5.29
N ASN A 49 10.74 -5.16 -6.33
CA ASN A 49 10.51 -4.73 -7.70
C ASN A 49 8.99 -4.58 -7.99
N GLY A 50 8.63 -3.58 -8.79
CA GLY A 50 7.21 -3.25 -9.01
C GLY A 50 6.43 -4.33 -9.75
N THR A 51 7.11 -5.14 -10.57
CA THR A 51 6.49 -6.22 -11.36
C THR A 51 6.13 -7.42 -10.50
N LEU A 52 7.04 -7.89 -9.63
CA LEU A 52 6.76 -8.96 -8.67
C LEU A 52 5.71 -8.49 -7.67
N ARG A 53 5.80 -7.25 -7.13
CA ARG A 53 4.78 -6.75 -6.18
C ARG A 53 3.37 -6.88 -6.76
N LYS A 54 3.19 -6.46 -8.02
CA LYS A 54 1.90 -6.58 -8.74
C LYS A 54 1.50 -8.04 -8.97
N ALA A 55 2.45 -8.93 -9.26
CA ALA A 55 2.18 -10.35 -9.43
C ALA A 55 1.71 -11.00 -8.12
N HIS A 56 2.39 -10.75 -7.01
CA HIS A 56 1.99 -11.21 -5.67
C HIS A 56 0.63 -10.67 -5.27
N ALA A 57 0.40 -9.35 -5.38
CA ALA A 57 -0.90 -8.75 -5.07
C ALA A 57 -2.06 -9.36 -5.89
N ARG A 58 -1.80 -9.75 -7.15
CA ARG A 58 -2.78 -10.48 -7.96
C ARG A 58 -3.00 -11.90 -7.45
N SER A 59 -1.92 -12.62 -7.14
CA SER A 59 -1.97 -13.98 -6.60
C SER A 59 -2.80 -14.05 -5.32
N GLU A 60 -2.50 -13.19 -4.34
CA GLU A 60 -3.24 -13.10 -3.08
C GLU A 60 -4.74 -12.83 -3.31
N LYS A 61 -5.04 -11.89 -4.22
CA LYS A 61 -6.42 -11.54 -4.58
C LYS A 61 -7.16 -12.66 -5.30
N SER A 62 -6.48 -13.48 -6.10
CA SER A 62 -7.10 -14.62 -6.81
C SER A 62 -7.20 -15.89 -5.97
N GLY A 63 -6.37 -16.03 -4.93
CA GLY A 63 -6.34 -17.24 -4.09
C GLY A 63 -7.48 -17.30 -3.09
N SER A 64 -7.84 -16.16 -2.47
CA SER A 64 -8.88 -16.10 -1.44
C SER A 64 -10.29 -15.92 -2.02
N GLU A 65 -10.48 -15.00 -2.98
CA GLU A 65 -11.77 -14.69 -3.60
C GLU A 65 -11.60 -14.26 -5.07
N PRO A 66 -11.50 -15.23 -6.01
CA PRO A 66 -11.34 -14.91 -7.41
C PRO A 66 -12.58 -14.19 -7.94
N ARG A 67 -12.37 -12.98 -8.51
CA ARG A 67 -13.45 -12.25 -9.19
C ARG A 67 -13.92 -13.07 -10.40
N VAL A 68 -15.10 -13.67 -10.28
CA VAL A 68 -15.76 -14.37 -11.39
C VAL A 68 -16.30 -13.33 -12.36
N VAL A 69 -15.85 -13.39 -13.62
CA VAL A 69 -16.37 -12.57 -14.71
C VAL A 69 -17.18 -13.46 -15.64
N LYS A 70 -18.36 -12.99 -16.05
CA LYS A 70 -19.20 -13.71 -17.01
C LYS A 70 -18.53 -13.71 -18.38
N ARG A 71 -18.62 -14.85 -19.08
CA ARG A 71 -18.03 -15.06 -20.42
C ARG A 71 -18.46 -14.01 -21.44
N GLU A 72 -19.66 -13.46 -21.27
CA GLU A 72 -20.24 -12.35 -22.05
C GLU A 72 -19.36 -11.09 -22.08
N HIS A 73 -18.53 -10.86 -21.05
CA HIS A 73 -17.66 -9.68 -20.90
C HIS A 73 -16.17 -9.94 -21.20
N LEU A 74 -15.83 -11.12 -21.74
CA LEU A 74 -14.47 -11.39 -22.21
C LEU A 74 -14.22 -10.69 -23.57
N ALA A 75 -12.96 -10.73 -24.04
CA ALA A 75 -12.50 -10.00 -25.21
C ALA A 75 -13.48 -10.14 -26.41
N GLY A 76 -14.13 -9.03 -26.79
CA GLY A 76 -15.14 -8.99 -27.85
C GLY A 76 -16.47 -8.30 -27.46
N CYS A 77 -16.71 -8.01 -26.18
CA CYS A 77 -17.98 -7.44 -25.69
C CYS A 77 -18.27 -5.98 -26.12
N GLY A 78 -17.31 -5.25 -26.67
CA GLY A 78 -17.51 -3.88 -27.19
C GLY A 78 -17.79 -2.78 -26.15
N CYS A 79 -17.96 -3.11 -24.87
CA CYS A 79 -18.16 -2.15 -23.79
C CYS A 79 -16.89 -1.35 -23.44
N SER A 80 -17.05 -0.09 -23.04
CA SER A 80 -15.95 0.87 -22.81
C SER A 80 -14.91 0.40 -21.79
N MET A 81 -15.32 -0.41 -20.81
CA MET A 81 -14.47 -1.02 -19.77
C MET A 81 -13.63 -2.21 -20.27
N CYS A 82 -14.02 -2.84 -21.38
CA CYS A 82 -13.33 -4.00 -21.97
C CYS A 82 -12.48 -3.62 -23.21
N ASN A 83 -12.59 -2.40 -23.73
CA ASN A 83 -11.81 -1.87 -24.86
C ASN A 83 -10.38 -1.41 -24.50
N LEU A 84 -9.81 -1.90 -23.39
CA LEU A 84 -8.37 -1.70 -23.16
C LEU A 84 -7.62 -2.56 -24.18
N ARG A 85 -7.12 -1.91 -25.24
CA ARG A 85 -6.20 -2.46 -26.24
C ARG A 85 -4.93 -3.00 -25.56
N LYS A 86 -5.02 -4.20 -25.00
CA LYS A 86 -3.86 -4.94 -24.51
C LYS A 86 -3.19 -5.53 -25.74
N LYS A 87 -1.94 -5.10 -26.02
CA LYS A 87 -1.08 -5.77 -27.01
C LYS A 87 -1.15 -7.28 -26.73
N PRO A 88 -1.37 -8.12 -27.75
CA PRO A 88 -1.42 -9.56 -27.54
C PRO A 88 -0.10 -10.00 -26.88
N PRO A 89 -0.14 -10.80 -25.80
CA PRO A 89 1.08 -11.35 -25.24
C PRO A 89 1.77 -12.19 -26.31
N SER A 90 3.10 -12.04 -26.44
CA SER A 90 3.91 -12.79 -27.40
C SER A 90 3.60 -14.29 -27.31
N THR A 91 3.36 -14.92 -28.46
CA THR A 91 3.02 -16.34 -28.65
C THR A 91 4.15 -17.32 -28.33
N ARG A 92 5.19 -16.90 -27.60
CA ARG A 92 6.20 -17.81 -27.07
C ARG A 92 5.61 -18.58 -25.89
N ARG A 93 4.85 -19.61 -26.24
CA ARG A 93 4.15 -20.59 -25.39
C ARG A 93 5.07 -21.09 -24.26
N LYS A 94 4.81 -20.64 -23.03
CA LYS A 94 5.60 -20.95 -21.81
C LYS A 94 5.33 -22.32 -21.18
N TRP A 95 4.55 -23.19 -21.82
CA TRP A 95 4.08 -24.46 -21.25
C TRP A 95 4.54 -25.72 -21.99
N MET A 96 5.46 -25.62 -22.96
CA MET A 96 6.14 -26.82 -23.47
C MET A 96 7.37 -27.10 -22.60
N ILE A 97 7.17 -27.93 -21.58
CA ILE A 97 8.22 -28.74 -20.96
C ILE A 97 8.07 -30.15 -21.58
N GLY A 98 9.10 -30.62 -22.30
CA GLY A 98 9.18 -31.95 -22.94
C GLY A 98 8.56 -32.01 -24.34
N HIS A 99 9.17 -32.60 -25.38
CA HIS A 99 10.34 -33.47 -25.50
C HIS A 99 11.43 -32.86 -26.37
#